data_AF-A0A7Y5KV84-F1
#
_entry.id   AF-A0A7Y5KV84-F1
#
_cell.length_a   1.000
_cell.length_b   1.000
_cell.length_c   1.000
_cell.angle_alpha   90.00
_cell.angle_beta   90.00
_cell.angle_gamma   90.00
#
_symmetry.space_group_name_H-M   'P 1'
#
loop_
_entity.id
_entity.type
_entity.pdbx_description
1 polymer ?
#
loop_
_entity_poly.entity_id
_entity_poly.type
_entity_poly.pdbx_seq_one_letter_code
_entity_poly.pdbx_strand_id
1 'polypeptide(L)'
;MSNRLALARRPSSSRLLAIVLDEPELALQVSSLAPRVLGALISQVGLEDAGELVALATTDQLVEIFDEDLWRSERVGQDESFDAARFLVWLEVMMEAGEAFVADKLVSLPQDLVTLAFHRQVLVLELEALRSEIEDAGEDGSSIDKALESCLGEEIDDYQIVSRNHDGWDVVLAALLALDRDHHAYLVRLLERCCRMSAGVIDDAGGLYEVLTAEEMLESDAAGDREDRRAEAGFVAPSDARAFLGLAAPKPGDVERDPMTRAYFRRLGRGAAARVGQPADAQGVPARLLALLSEAGVVENGSPKLPASRAGREASNLFFEAMRRLEVEAPATYAERREELAYLANVLVSGHAHRGRRLRPIEALQLAVEACERGIQRSLERTKRRRDERALEKLRTVPADVLFRLGFR
;
A
#
# COMPACT_ATOMS: atom_id res chain seq x y z
N MET A 1 -30.95 -39.82 -16.05
CA MET A 1 -30.05 -38.78 -16.59
C MET A 1 -29.72 -37.83 -15.45
N SER A 2 -28.67 -38.13 -14.69
CA SER A 2 -28.28 -37.37 -13.50
C SER A 2 -27.16 -36.40 -13.86
N ASN A 3 -27.49 -35.11 -13.87
CA ASN A 3 -26.57 -34.01 -14.11
C ASN A 3 -25.73 -33.77 -12.85
N ARG A 4 -24.54 -34.37 -12.77
CA ARG A 4 -23.53 -34.02 -11.76
C ARG A 4 -22.82 -32.74 -12.22
N LEU A 5 -23.23 -31.61 -11.64
CA LEU A 5 -22.41 -30.40 -11.58
C LEU A 5 -21.07 -30.77 -10.94
N ALA A 6 -20.02 -30.88 -11.76
CA ALA A 6 -18.66 -30.90 -11.27
C ALA A 6 -18.39 -29.52 -10.66
N LEU A 7 -18.37 -29.46 -9.32
CA LEU A 7 -17.74 -28.37 -8.60
C LEU A 7 -16.28 -28.32 -9.06
N ALA A 8 -15.96 -27.41 -9.97
CA ALA A 8 -14.58 -27.12 -10.36
C ALA A 8 -13.83 -26.73 -9.08
N ARG A 9 -13.01 -27.66 -8.61
CA ARG A 9 -12.26 -27.52 -7.36
C ARG A 9 -11.20 -26.45 -7.62
N ARG A 10 -11.25 -25.33 -6.90
CA ARG A 10 -10.23 -24.28 -6.99
C ARG A 10 -8.84 -24.93 -6.89
N PRO A 11 -7.90 -24.62 -7.79
CA PRO A 11 -6.54 -25.13 -7.67
C PRO A 11 -5.95 -24.69 -6.32
N SER A 12 -5.17 -25.56 -5.67
CA SER A 12 -4.37 -25.17 -4.50
C SER A 12 -3.30 -24.16 -4.93
N SER A 13 -2.83 -23.33 -3.99
CA SER A 13 -1.76 -22.35 -4.20
C SER A 13 -0.54 -22.97 -4.90
N SER A 14 -0.08 -24.11 -4.40
CA SER A 14 1.02 -24.89 -4.97
C SER A 14 0.78 -25.39 -6.40
N ARG A 15 -0.48 -25.69 -6.75
CA ARG A 15 -0.84 -26.11 -8.12
C ARG A 15 -0.92 -24.92 -9.07
N LEU A 16 -1.37 -23.76 -8.59
CA LEU A 16 -1.39 -22.52 -9.36
C LEU A 16 0.04 -22.07 -9.68
N LEU A 17 0.93 -22.08 -8.69
CA LEU A 17 2.33 -21.74 -8.83
C LEU A 17 3.02 -22.65 -9.86
N ALA A 18 2.86 -23.98 -9.73
CA ALA A 18 3.41 -24.94 -10.69
C ALA A 18 2.93 -24.68 -12.13
N ILE A 19 1.64 -24.39 -12.34
CA ILE A 19 1.11 -24.11 -13.69
C ILE A 19 1.73 -22.83 -14.28
N VAL A 20 1.93 -21.79 -13.47
CA VAL A 20 2.49 -20.51 -13.96
C VAL A 20 3.98 -20.67 -14.32
N LEU A 21 4.73 -21.47 -13.57
CA LEU A 21 6.18 -21.62 -13.74
C LEU A 21 6.57 -22.70 -14.75
N ASP A 22 5.82 -23.81 -14.84
CA ASP A 22 6.06 -24.90 -15.80
C ASP A 22 5.81 -24.45 -17.26
N GLU A 23 5.10 -23.33 -17.45
CA GLU A 23 4.79 -22.78 -18.75
C GLU A 23 5.62 -21.50 -19.01
N PRO A 24 6.68 -21.55 -19.84
CA PRO A 24 7.61 -20.43 -20.00
C PRO A 24 6.94 -19.16 -20.55
N GLU A 25 5.87 -19.30 -21.34
CA GLU A 25 5.09 -18.16 -21.80
C GLU A 25 4.34 -17.45 -20.66
N LEU A 26 3.86 -18.19 -19.66
CA LEU A 26 3.16 -17.63 -18.48
C LEU A 26 4.14 -16.98 -17.51
N ALA A 27 5.32 -17.56 -17.32
CA ALA A 27 6.39 -16.97 -16.52
C ALA A 27 6.83 -15.60 -17.08
N LEU A 28 6.98 -15.48 -18.40
CA LEU A 28 7.30 -14.20 -19.05
C LEU A 28 6.19 -13.14 -18.89
N GLN A 29 4.96 -13.56 -18.62
CA GLN A 29 3.82 -12.65 -18.43
C GLN A 29 3.74 -12.11 -16.99
N VAL A 30 4.44 -12.70 -16.01
CA VAL A 30 4.41 -12.24 -14.61
C VAL A 30 4.84 -10.77 -14.50
N SER A 31 5.88 -10.38 -15.22
CA SER A 31 6.37 -9.00 -15.27
C SER A 31 5.39 -8.00 -15.91
N SER A 32 4.41 -8.49 -16.67
CA SER A 32 3.35 -7.68 -17.29
C SER A 32 2.08 -7.58 -16.43
N LEU A 33 1.99 -8.33 -15.33
CA LEU A 33 0.83 -8.27 -14.44
C LEU A 33 0.74 -6.90 -13.76
N ALA A 34 -0.50 -6.44 -13.54
CA ALA A 34 -0.70 -5.29 -12.66
C ALA A 34 -0.14 -5.61 -11.26
N PRO A 35 0.61 -4.70 -10.61
CA PRO A 35 1.28 -4.98 -9.33
C PRO A 35 0.36 -5.54 -8.25
N ARG A 36 -0.87 -5.02 -8.15
CA ARG A 36 -1.91 -5.53 -7.23
C ARG A 36 -2.30 -6.98 -7.47
N VAL A 37 -2.35 -7.40 -8.73
CA VAL A 37 -2.68 -8.79 -9.10
C VAL A 37 -1.54 -9.70 -8.72
N LEU A 38 -0.31 -9.26 -8.92
CA LEU A 38 0.88 -9.98 -8.46
C LEU A 38 0.93 -10.07 -6.94
N GLY A 39 0.69 -8.97 -6.22
CA GLY A 39 0.63 -8.96 -4.75
C GLY A 39 -0.46 -9.88 -4.20
N ALA A 40 -1.64 -9.91 -4.82
CA ALA A 40 -2.72 -10.84 -4.46
C ALA A 40 -2.32 -12.30 -4.73
N LEU A 41 -1.61 -12.57 -5.82
CA LEU A 41 -1.08 -13.90 -6.13
C LEU A 41 -0.06 -14.34 -5.07
N ILE A 42 0.92 -13.49 -4.76
CA ILE A 42 1.93 -13.74 -3.72
C ILE A 42 1.26 -13.97 -2.36
N SER A 43 0.26 -13.16 -2.00
CA SER A 43 -0.50 -13.33 -0.75
C SER A 43 -1.26 -14.65 -0.70
N GLN A 44 -1.78 -15.12 -1.83
CA GLN A 44 -2.48 -16.39 -1.93
C GLN A 44 -1.52 -17.60 -1.92
N VAL A 45 -0.33 -17.45 -2.49
CA VAL A 45 0.70 -18.49 -2.50
C VAL A 45 1.36 -18.59 -1.13
N GLY A 46 1.61 -17.46 -0.47
CA GLY A 46 2.51 -17.32 0.67
C GLY A 46 3.82 -16.70 0.18
N LEU A 47 4.35 -15.71 0.91
CA LEU A 47 5.57 -14.99 0.50
C LEU A 47 6.79 -15.93 0.40
N GLU A 48 6.97 -16.78 1.41
CA GLU A 48 8.06 -17.77 1.48
C GLU A 48 8.03 -18.75 0.28
N ASP A 49 6.83 -19.09 -0.21
CA ASP A 49 6.66 -19.99 -1.35
C ASP A 49 6.67 -19.24 -2.71
N ALA A 50 6.84 -17.92 -2.71
CA ALA A 50 6.69 -17.07 -3.90
C ALA A 50 8.02 -16.59 -4.50
N GLY A 51 9.17 -17.12 -4.06
CA GLY A 51 10.51 -16.68 -4.52
C GLY A 51 10.66 -16.59 -6.04
N GLU A 52 10.17 -17.58 -6.78
CA GLU A 52 10.22 -17.56 -8.25
C GLU A 52 9.36 -16.44 -8.87
N LEU A 53 8.22 -16.08 -8.24
CA LEU A 53 7.40 -14.95 -8.70
C LEU A 53 8.07 -13.61 -8.37
N VAL A 54 8.75 -13.50 -7.22
CA VAL A 54 9.52 -12.32 -6.83
C VAL A 54 10.69 -12.10 -7.79
N ALA A 55 11.39 -13.18 -8.18
CA ALA A 55 12.49 -13.12 -9.14
C ALA A 55 12.04 -12.59 -10.52
N LEU A 56 10.81 -12.89 -10.94
CA LEU A 56 10.23 -12.42 -12.21
C LEU A 56 9.60 -11.02 -12.12
N ALA A 57 9.43 -10.49 -10.91
CA ALA A 57 8.79 -9.20 -10.71
C ALA A 57 9.69 -8.05 -11.18
N THR A 58 9.07 -7.06 -11.84
CA THR A 58 9.72 -5.77 -12.12
C THR A 58 9.90 -4.98 -10.83
N THR A 59 10.82 -4.01 -10.85
CA THR A 59 11.04 -3.13 -9.68
C THR A 59 9.78 -2.33 -9.36
N ASP A 60 9.08 -1.79 -10.36
CA ASP A 60 7.85 -1.04 -10.16
C ASP A 60 6.75 -1.88 -9.50
N GLN A 61 6.64 -3.16 -9.89
CA GLN A 61 5.73 -4.10 -9.24
C GLN A 61 6.08 -4.30 -7.76
N LEU A 62 7.37 -4.49 -7.44
CA LEU A 62 7.82 -4.67 -6.06
C LEU A 62 7.60 -3.41 -5.21
N VAL A 63 7.86 -2.22 -5.77
CA VAL A 63 7.60 -0.95 -5.07
C VAL A 63 6.12 -0.81 -4.69
N GLU A 64 5.20 -1.06 -5.64
CA GLU A 64 3.77 -1.00 -5.34
C GLU A 64 3.33 -2.07 -4.32
N ILE A 65 3.92 -3.27 -4.37
CA ILE A 65 3.64 -4.33 -3.39
C ILE A 65 4.19 -3.94 -2.01
N PHE A 66 5.39 -3.35 -1.94
CA PHE A 66 6.01 -2.88 -0.70
C PHE A 66 5.23 -1.73 -0.08
N ASP A 67 4.71 -0.82 -0.89
CA ASP A 67 3.81 0.24 -0.45
C ASP A 67 2.57 -0.35 0.25
N GLU A 68 2.10 -1.56 -0.10
CA GLU A 68 0.98 -2.23 0.58
C GLU A 68 1.40 -3.14 1.76
N ASP A 69 2.49 -3.90 1.64
CA ASP A 69 2.81 -5.00 2.57
C ASP A 69 3.77 -4.61 3.71
N LEU A 70 4.63 -3.60 3.51
CA LEU A 70 5.64 -3.20 4.50
C LEU A 70 5.13 -2.17 5.52
N TRP A 71 3.85 -1.79 5.45
CA TRP A 71 3.30 -0.69 6.23
C TRP A 71 2.07 -1.16 7.01
N ARG A 72 2.09 -0.99 8.34
CA ARG A 72 1.02 -1.48 9.23
C ARG A 72 0.46 -0.36 10.09
N SER A 73 -0.86 -0.33 10.26
CA SER A 73 -1.50 0.49 11.31
C SER A 73 -1.92 -0.40 12.47
N GLU A 74 -1.73 0.06 13.70
CA GLU A 74 -2.34 -0.56 14.87
C GLU A 74 -3.88 -0.43 14.86
N ARG A 75 -4.40 0.68 14.32
CA ARG A 75 -5.84 0.97 14.25
C ARG A 75 -6.22 1.57 12.91
N VAL A 76 -7.45 1.33 12.47
CA VAL A 76 -7.99 1.90 11.23
C VAL A 76 -8.00 3.43 11.33
N GLY A 77 -7.51 4.12 10.29
CA GLY A 77 -7.44 5.58 10.25
C GLY A 77 -6.34 6.19 11.14
N GLN A 78 -5.38 5.39 11.60
CA GLN A 78 -4.09 5.90 12.08
C GLN A 78 -3.05 5.77 10.97
N ASP A 79 -2.00 6.57 11.09
CA ASP A 79 -0.85 6.49 10.20
C ASP A 79 -0.21 5.11 10.30
N GLU A 80 0.30 4.64 9.17
CA GLU A 80 0.96 3.34 9.04
C GLU A 80 2.44 3.52 9.39
N SER A 81 3.00 2.58 10.15
CA SER A 81 4.43 2.52 10.44
C SER A 81 5.09 1.42 9.61
N PHE A 82 6.37 1.61 9.33
CA PHE A 82 7.18 0.69 8.56
C PHE A 82 7.53 -0.58 9.37
N ASP A 83 7.26 -1.75 8.80
CA ASP A 83 7.53 -3.05 9.39
C ASP A 83 8.84 -3.63 8.87
N ALA A 84 9.93 -3.36 9.60
CA ALA A 84 11.27 -3.83 9.26
C ALA A 84 11.39 -5.36 9.30
N ALA A 85 10.67 -6.03 10.22
CA ALA A 85 10.67 -7.49 10.29
C ALA A 85 10.00 -8.10 9.05
N ARG A 86 8.95 -7.44 8.53
CA ARG A 86 8.33 -7.86 7.27
C ARG A 86 9.26 -7.66 6.08
N PHE A 87 10.04 -6.57 6.05
CA PHE A 87 11.06 -6.36 5.02
C PHE A 87 12.15 -7.44 5.04
N LEU A 88 12.57 -7.90 6.21
CA LEU A 88 13.56 -8.97 6.34
C LEU A 88 13.10 -10.27 5.66
N VAL A 89 11.83 -10.66 5.82
CA VAL A 89 11.26 -11.82 5.11
C VAL A 89 11.29 -11.63 3.59
N TRP A 90 11.03 -10.40 3.10
CA TRP A 90 11.19 -10.10 1.68
C TRP A 90 12.64 -10.23 1.22
N LEU A 91 13.59 -9.76 2.01
CA LEU A 91 15.01 -9.88 1.71
C LEU A 91 15.45 -11.34 1.65
N GLU A 92 14.99 -12.18 2.59
CA GLU A 92 15.22 -13.63 2.61
C GLU A 92 14.73 -14.29 1.31
N VAL A 93 13.49 -14.00 0.91
CA VAL A 93 12.91 -14.55 -0.32
C VAL A 93 13.62 -14.05 -1.57
N MET A 94 14.03 -12.77 -1.61
CA MET A 94 14.80 -12.24 -2.73
C MET A 94 16.20 -12.87 -2.81
N MET A 95 16.82 -13.21 -1.68
CA MET A 95 18.12 -13.88 -1.63
C MET A 95 18.09 -15.29 -2.24
N GLU A 96 16.94 -15.97 -2.26
CA GLU A 96 16.78 -17.24 -2.97
C GLU A 96 17.00 -17.10 -4.49
N ALA A 97 16.71 -15.91 -5.05
CA ALA A 97 16.99 -15.58 -6.45
C ALA A 97 18.47 -15.20 -6.70
N GLY A 98 19.26 -15.04 -5.64
CA GLY A 98 20.69 -14.80 -5.66
C GLY A 98 21.12 -13.40 -5.23
N GLU A 99 22.34 -13.30 -4.71
CA GLU A 99 22.93 -12.06 -4.19
C GLU A 99 22.94 -10.90 -5.20
N ALA A 100 23.34 -11.17 -6.45
CA ALA A 100 23.40 -10.13 -7.49
C ALA A 100 22.00 -9.57 -7.80
N PHE A 101 20.97 -10.42 -7.80
CA PHE A 101 19.59 -9.98 -7.97
C PHE A 101 19.16 -9.06 -6.81
N VAL A 102 19.49 -9.42 -5.58
CA VAL A 102 19.20 -8.59 -4.40
C VAL A 102 19.88 -7.24 -4.50
N ALA A 103 21.18 -7.22 -4.83
CA ALA A 103 21.93 -5.97 -4.96
C ALA A 103 21.32 -5.04 -6.03
N ASP A 104 21.02 -5.57 -7.21
CA ASP A 104 20.38 -4.82 -8.31
C ASP A 104 19.01 -4.28 -7.92
N LYS A 105 18.21 -5.09 -7.21
CA LYS A 105 16.88 -4.68 -6.74
C LYS A 105 16.98 -3.59 -5.68
N LEU A 106 17.82 -3.75 -4.66
CA LEU A 106 18.00 -2.77 -3.60
C LEU A 106 18.43 -1.40 -4.14
N VAL A 107 19.30 -1.36 -5.14
CA VAL A 107 19.73 -0.10 -5.79
C VAL A 107 18.60 0.54 -6.60
N SER A 108 17.69 -0.27 -7.14
CA SER A 108 16.56 0.21 -7.94
C SER A 108 15.38 0.67 -7.09
N LEU A 109 15.33 0.31 -5.79
CA LEU A 109 14.30 0.76 -4.86
C LEU A 109 14.53 2.22 -4.42
N PRO A 110 13.50 2.90 -3.90
CA PRO A 110 13.65 4.21 -3.28
C PRO A 110 14.71 4.17 -2.17
N GLN A 111 15.71 5.05 -2.26
CA GLN A 111 16.86 5.04 -1.34
C GLN A 111 16.44 5.22 0.11
N ASP A 112 15.41 6.02 0.38
CA ASP A 112 14.93 6.29 1.74
C ASP A 112 14.29 5.05 2.37
N LEU A 113 13.55 4.27 1.57
CA LEU A 113 12.99 2.98 2.00
C LEU A 113 14.09 1.99 2.37
N VAL A 114 15.12 1.85 1.53
CA VAL A 114 16.25 0.95 1.79
C VAL A 114 17.04 1.42 3.01
N THR A 115 17.30 2.73 3.12
CA THR A 115 17.98 3.32 4.27
C THR A 115 17.24 3.03 5.57
N LEU A 116 15.93 3.28 5.59
CA LEU A 116 15.08 3.01 6.75
C LEU A 116 15.08 1.52 7.11
N ALA A 117 14.98 0.65 6.10
CA ALA A 117 14.96 -0.79 6.29
C ALA A 117 16.25 -1.30 6.93
N PHE A 118 17.42 -0.91 6.42
CA PHE A 118 18.70 -1.31 7.01
C PHE A 118 18.94 -0.64 8.36
N HIS A 119 18.63 0.64 8.53
CA HIS A 119 18.81 1.34 9.81
C HIS A 119 18.04 0.66 10.96
N ARG A 120 16.84 0.11 10.70
CA ARG A 120 16.08 -0.63 11.70
C ARG A 120 16.64 -2.02 12.03
N GLN A 121 17.49 -2.58 11.17
CA GLN A 121 18.11 -3.90 11.36
C GLN A 121 19.53 -3.81 11.92
N VAL A 122 20.28 -2.76 11.59
CA VAL A 122 21.70 -2.62 11.96
C VAL A 122 22.01 -1.25 12.56
N LEU A 123 22.97 -1.24 13.48
CA LEU A 123 23.65 -0.07 13.97
C LEU A 123 24.94 0.08 13.16
N VAL A 124 25.18 1.27 12.61
CA VAL A 124 26.39 1.56 11.82
C VAL A 124 27.22 2.58 12.57
N LEU A 125 28.47 2.23 12.87
CA LEU A 125 29.40 3.05 13.62
C LEU A 125 30.62 3.35 12.75
N GLU A 126 31.13 4.57 12.79
CA GLU A 126 32.38 4.91 12.13
C GLU A 126 33.56 4.37 12.95
N LEU A 127 34.46 3.60 12.32
CA LEU A 127 35.55 2.89 12.99
C LEU A 127 36.49 3.85 13.72
N GLU A 128 36.87 4.95 13.08
CA GLU A 128 37.82 5.91 13.64
C GLU A 128 37.21 6.62 14.86
N ALA A 129 35.96 7.06 14.74
CA ALA A 129 35.21 7.66 15.84
C ALA A 129 35.06 6.69 17.01
N LEU A 130 34.68 5.44 16.74
CA LEU A 130 34.52 4.40 17.75
C LEU A 130 35.84 4.07 18.47
N ARG A 131 36.94 3.97 17.74
CA ARG A 131 38.27 3.74 18.32
C ARG A 131 38.66 4.91 19.23
N SER A 132 38.44 6.15 18.80
CA SER A 132 38.69 7.33 19.62
C SER A 132 37.87 7.31 20.91
N GLU A 133 36.58 6.97 20.84
CA GLU A 133 35.71 6.89 22.01
C GLU A 133 36.16 5.81 23.01
N ILE A 134 36.55 4.62 22.51
CA ILE A 134 37.05 3.53 23.37
C ILE A 134 38.35 3.93 24.08
N GLU A 135 39.27 4.60 23.36
CA GLU A 135 40.52 5.11 23.94
C GLU A 135 40.26 6.18 25.01
N ASP A 136 39.36 7.12 24.73
CA ASP A 136 39.00 8.21 25.64
C ASP A 136 38.25 7.71 26.89
N ALA A 137 37.49 6.62 26.77
CA ALA A 137 36.71 6.02 27.87
C ALA A 137 37.56 5.25 28.91
N GLY A 138 38.85 5.02 28.67
CA GLY A 138 39.76 4.42 29.64
C GLY A 138 39.33 3.01 30.10
N GLU A 139 39.04 2.82 31.40
CA GLU A 139 38.60 1.52 31.94
C GLU A 139 37.23 1.08 31.41
N ASP A 140 36.32 2.03 31.13
CA ASP A 140 35.00 1.74 30.54
C ASP A 140 35.12 1.34 29.06
N GLY A 141 36.16 1.83 28.36
CA GLY A 141 36.46 1.46 26.98
C GLY A 141 36.67 -0.04 26.79
N SER A 142 37.35 -0.70 27.74
CA SER A 142 37.51 -2.17 27.71
C SER A 142 36.18 -2.92 27.81
N SER A 143 35.17 -2.34 28.45
CA SER A 143 33.84 -2.95 28.53
C SER A 143 33.05 -2.78 27.23
N ILE A 144 33.21 -1.64 26.54
CA ILE A 144 32.61 -1.38 25.23
C ILE A 144 33.21 -2.32 24.18
N ASP A 145 34.54 -2.42 24.13
CA ASP A 145 35.27 -3.30 23.21
C ASP A 145 34.82 -4.76 23.36
N LYS A 146 34.74 -5.24 24.61
CA LYS A 146 34.25 -6.59 24.92
C LYS A 146 32.77 -6.80 24.57
N ALA A 147 31.93 -5.76 24.70
CA ALA A 147 30.53 -5.84 24.31
C ALA A 147 30.41 -5.98 22.78
N LEU A 148 31.19 -5.21 22.02
CA LEU A 148 31.23 -5.29 20.56
C LEU A 148 31.72 -6.66 20.07
N GLU A 149 32.78 -7.22 20.70
CA GLU A 149 33.24 -8.59 20.41
C GLU A 149 32.16 -9.66 20.65
N SER A 150 31.19 -9.38 21.52
CA SER A 150 30.09 -10.30 21.84
C SER A 150 28.86 -10.14 20.95
N CYS A 151 28.79 -9.05 20.19
CA CYS A 151 27.70 -8.77 19.26
C CYS A 151 27.93 -9.47 17.90
N LEU A 152 26.85 -9.68 17.16
CA LEU A 152 26.96 -10.01 15.73
C LEU A 152 27.29 -8.73 14.99
N GLY A 153 28.48 -8.67 14.40
CA GLY A 153 28.91 -7.50 13.63
C GLY A 153 29.97 -7.86 12.61
N GLU A 154 30.15 -6.97 11.64
CA GLU A 154 31.13 -7.07 10.56
C GLU A 154 31.74 -5.68 10.31
N GLU A 155 33.03 -5.66 10.00
CA GLU A 155 33.74 -4.46 9.53
C GLU A 155 33.63 -4.38 8.00
N ILE A 156 33.11 -3.27 7.48
CA ILE A 156 33.08 -2.98 6.05
C ILE A 156 33.62 -1.57 5.83
N ASP A 157 34.77 -1.47 5.15
CA ASP A 157 35.55 -0.24 5.00
C ASP A 157 35.79 0.47 6.34
N ASP A 158 35.35 1.72 6.46
CA ASP A 158 35.51 2.57 7.64
C ASP A 158 34.33 2.41 8.62
N TYR A 159 33.47 1.39 8.45
CA TYR A 159 32.27 1.20 9.26
C TYR A 159 32.23 -0.15 9.99
N GLN A 160 31.83 -0.10 11.26
CA GLN A 160 31.50 -1.25 12.09
C GLN A 160 29.99 -1.38 12.06
N ILE A 161 29.52 -2.50 11.52
CA ILE A 161 28.10 -2.82 11.43
C ILE A 161 27.79 -3.79 12.54
N VAL A 162 26.78 -3.49 13.34
CA VAL A 162 26.35 -4.32 14.47
C VAL A 162 24.87 -4.61 14.32
N SER A 163 24.49 -5.87 14.45
CA SER A 163 23.08 -6.25 14.34
C SER A 163 22.28 -5.70 15.53
N ARG A 164 21.11 -5.10 15.25
CA ARG A 164 20.14 -4.71 16.29
C ARG A 164 19.30 -5.90 16.77
N ASN A 165 19.12 -6.90 15.90
CA ASN A 165 18.45 -8.15 16.22
C ASN A 165 19.28 -9.33 15.66
N HIS A 166 19.33 -10.45 16.37
CA HIS A 166 20.04 -11.64 15.88
C HIS A 166 19.32 -12.34 14.72
N ASP A 167 18.00 -12.21 14.64
CA ASP A 167 17.19 -12.85 13.60
C ASP A 167 17.50 -12.25 12.22
N GLY A 168 17.89 -13.11 11.27
CA GLY A 168 18.16 -12.72 9.89
C GLY A 168 19.46 -11.94 9.66
N TRP A 169 20.36 -11.90 10.65
CA TRP A 169 21.68 -11.25 10.50
C TRP A 169 22.44 -11.73 9.26
N ASP A 170 22.50 -13.04 9.03
CA ASP A 170 23.23 -13.62 7.89
C ASP A 170 22.69 -13.10 6.54
N VAL A 171 21.39 -12.88 6.45
CA VAL A 171 20.70 -12.40 5.24
C VAL A 171 20.99 -10.91 5.02
N VAL A 172 20.93 -10.13 6.09
CA VAL A 172 21.28 -8.69 6.06
C VAL A 172 22.75 -8.52 5.68
N LEU A 173 23.65 -9.27 6.30
CA LEU A 173 25.09 -9.23 6.01
C LEU A 173 25.36 -9.65 4.56
N ALA A 174 24.76 -10.74 4.09
CA ALA A 174 24.91 -11.18 2.71
C ALA A 174 24.42 -10.13 1.70
N ALA A 175 23.33 -9.43 1.99
CA ALA A 175 22.84 -8.34 1.15
C ALA A 175 23.81 -7.13 1.13
N LEU A 176 24.40 -6.78 2.28
CA LEU A 176 25.40 -5.70 2.36
C LEU A 176 26.69 -6.07 1.61
N LEU A 177 27.17 -7.31 1.74
CA LEU A 177 28.34 -7.80 1.00
C LEU A 177 28.06 -7.89 -0.51
N ALA A 178 26.83 -8.24 -0.91
CA ALA A 178 26.43 -8.21 -2.31
C ALA A 178 26.40 -6.78 -2.87
N LEU A 179 25.89 -5.82 -2.09
CA LEU A 179 25.94 -4.40 -2.42
C LEU A 179 27.38 -3.88 -2.49
N ASP A 180 28.28 -4.32 -1.61
CA ASP A 180 29.69 -3.94 -1.65
C ASP A 180 30.33 -4.40 -2.97
N ARG A 181 30.17 -5.68 -3.28
CA ARG A 181 30.74 -6.28 -4.50
C ARG A 181 30.22 -5.64 -5.78
N ASP A 182 28.90 -5.46 -5.89
CA ASP A 182 28.26 -5.14 -7.17
C ASP A 182 27.93 -3.63 -7.30
N HIS A 183 27.75 -2.92 -6.19
CA HIS A 183 27.29 -1.52 -6.13
C HIS A 183 27.93 -0.71 -4.98
N HIS A 184 29.23 -0.88 -4.74
CA HIS A 184 29.99 -0.26 -3.65
C HIS A 184 29.62 1.20 -3.34
N ALA A 185 29.56 2.07 -4.36
CA ALA A 185 29.23 3.49 -4.15
C ALA A 185 27.82 3.71 -3.56
N TYR A 186 26.87 2.83 -3.84
CA TYR A 186 25.54 2.85 -3.21
C TYR A 186 25.61 2.40 -1.76
N LEU A 187 26.35 1.32 -1.47
CA LEU A 187 26.57 0.85 -0.10
C LEU A 187 27.19 1.94 0.78
N VAL A 188 28.25 2.60 0.32
CA VAL A 188 28.91 3.67 1.10
C VAL A 188 27.91 4.78 1.46
N ARG A 189 27.06 5.23 0.51
CA ARG A 189 26.02 6.24 0.80
C ARG A 189 24.96 5.72 1.77
N LEU A 190 24.62 4.44 1.69
CA LEU A 190 23.68 3.80 2.62
C LEU A 190 24.27 3.78 4.04
N LEU A 191 25.50 3.30 4.19
CA LEU A 191 26.22 3.24 5.47
C LEU A 191 26.44 4.63 6.06
N GLU A 192 26.83 5.63 5.25
CA GLU A 192 26.99 7.02 5.70
C GLU A 192 25.68 7.60 6.26
N ARG A 193 24.54 7.32 5.63
CA ARG A 193 23.21 7.74 6.14
C ARG A 193 22.86 7.02 7.42
N CYS A 194 23.00 5.70 7.46
CA CYS A 194 22.76 4.90 8.67
C CYS A 194 23.66 5.30 9.83
N CYS A 195 24.94 5.62 9.56
CA CYS A 195 25.92 6.06 10.53
C CYS A 195 25.54 7.40 11.14
N ARG A 196 25.17 8.39 10.31
CA ARG A 196 24.69 9.70 10.82
C ARG A 196 23.48 9.58 11.72
N MET A 197 22.55 8.66 11.41
CA MET A 197 21.39 8.40 12.26
C MET A 197 21.77 7.66 13.55
N SER A 198 22.76 6.78 13.48
CA SER A 198 23.25 6.00 14.63
C SER A 198 24.10 6.84 15.59
N ALA A 199 24.90 7.78 15.07
CA ALA A 199 25.75 8.67 15.86
C ALA A 199 24.94 9.54 16.84
N GLY A 200 23.74 9.97 16.43
CA GLY A 200 22.83 10.69 17.33
C GLY A 200 22.44 9.88 18.57
N VAL A 201 22.31 8.56 18.45
CA VAL A 201 21.91 7.65 19.55
C VAL A 201 23.00 7.55 20.64
N ILE A 202 24.25 7.81 20.29
CA ILE A 202 25.43 7.54 21.15
C ILE A 202 25.87 8.81 21.90
N ASP A 203 25.63 9.98 21.32
CA ASP A 203 26.04 11.29 21.85
C ASP A 203 24.99 11.84 22.84
N ASP A 204 24.86 11.21 24.01
CA ASP A 204 23.77 11.38 24.99
C ASP A 204 23.73 12.76 25.72
N ALA A 205 24.10 13.86 25.05
CA ALA A 205 23.99 15.23 25.57
C ALA A 205 23.65 16.32 24.53
N GLY A 206 23.31 15.96 23.28
CA GLY A 206 22.73 16.87 22.29
C GLY A 206 21.20 16.89 22.25
N GLY A 207 20.57 15.89 22.89
CA GLY A 207 19.13 15.80 23.13
C GLY A 207 18.48 14.67 22.33
N LEU A 208 17.93 13.67 23.03
CA LEU A 208 17.06 12.60 22.51
C LEU A 208 16.02 13.06 21.46
N TYR A 209 15.65 14.34 21.46
CA TYR A 209 14.80 14.94 20.44
C TYR A 209 15.41 14.90 19.03
N GLU A 210 16.71 15.14 18.85
CA GLU A 210 17.32 15.22 17.50
C GLU A 210 17.43 13.84 16.83
N VAL A 211 17.68 12.80 17.62
CA VAL A 211 17.79 11.41 17.16
C VAL A 211 16.44 10.83 16.77
N LEU A 212 15.44 11.02 17.65
CA LEU A 212 14.06 10.65 17.34
C LEU A 212 13.59 11.41 16.10
N THR A 213 13.97 12.68 15.93
CA THR A 213 13.61 13.41 14.71
C THR A 213 14.27 12.85 13.45
N ALA A 214 15.49 12.34 13.48
CA ALA A 214 16.14 11.84 12.25
C ALA A 214 15.50 10.56 11.71
N GLU A 215 15.22 9.58 12.59
CA GLU A 215 14.49 8.36 12.19
C GLU A 215 13.03 8.68 11.85
N GLU A 216 12.33 9.46 12.68
CA GLU A 216 10.94 9.85 12.42
C GLU A 216 10.81 10.67 11.12
N MET A 217 11.79 11.53 10.82
CA MET A 217 11.83 12.26 9.55
C MET A 217 12.05 11.31 8.37
N LEU A 218 13.00 10.36 8.47
CA LEU A 218 13.22 9.40 7.39
C LEU A 218 12.00 8.51 7.15
N GLU A 219 11.34 8.04 8.22
CA GLU A 219 10.10 7.28 8.11
C GLU A 219 8.96 8.13 7.54
N SER A 220 8.86 9.40 7.94
CA SER A 220 7.89 10.35 7.37
C SER A 220 8.17 10.65 5.89
N ASP A 221 9.43 10.75 5.48
CA ASP A 221 9.81 10.99 4.08
C ASP A 221 9.49 9.76 3.22
N ALA A 222 9.86 8.56 3.70
CA ALA A 222 9.51 7.30 3.04
C ALA A 222 7.98 7.07 2.97
N ALA A 223 7.25 7.41 4.04
CA ALA A 223 5.79 7.35 4.09
C ALA A 223 5.15 8.41 3.16
N GLY A 224 5.73 9.60 3.08
CA GLY A 224 5.28 10.68 2.20
C GLY A 224 5.40 10.31 0.73
N ASP A 225 6.57 9.80 0.33
CA ASP A 225 6.85 9.33 -1.03
C ASP A 225 5.90 8.18 -1.43
N ARG A 226 5.68 7.24 -0.52
CA ARG A 226 4.68 6.18 -0.67
C ARG A 226 3.28 6.75 -0.86
N GLU A 227 2.89 7.71 -0.04
CA GLU A 227 1.54 8.27 -0.04
C GLU A 227 1.26 9.04 -1.32
N ASP A 228 2.26 9.71 -1.87
CA ASP A 228 2.18 10.35 -3.18
C ASP A 228 2.01 9.32 -4.30
N ARG A 229 2.78 8.22 -4.33
CA ARG A 229 2.58 7.12 -5.30
C ARG A 229 1.18 6.51 -5.18
N ARG A 230 0.71 6.24 -3.96
CA ARG A 230 -0.63 5.69 -3.71
C ARG A 230 -1.72 6.67 -4.12
N ALA A 231 -1.54 7.96 -3.87
CA ALA A 231 -2.50 8.99 -4.29
C ALA A 231 -2.63 9.05 -5.82
N GLU A 232 -1.53 8.92 -6.56
CA GLU A 232 -1.53 8.82 -8.03
C GLU A 232 -2.25 7.56 -8.55
N ALA A 233 -2.20 6.47 -7.78
CA ALA A 233 -2.99 5.26 -8.02
C ALA A 233 -4.45 5.35 -7.55
N GLY A 234 -4.88 6.51 -7.03
CA GLY A 234 -6.27 6.79 -6.64
C GLY A 234 -6.64 6.34 -5.23
N PHE A 235 -5.67 6.02 -4.38
CA PHE A 235 -5.90 5.78 -2.97
C PHE A 235 -6.10 7.06 -2.16
N VAL A 236 -6.64 6.91 -0.96
CA VAL A 236 -6.81 7.98 0.02
C VAL A 236 -5.98 7.64 1.25
N ALA A 237 -5.18 8.58 1.74
CA ALA A 237 -4.39 8.38 2.95
C ALA A 237 -5.30 8.15 4.18
N PRO A 238 -4.91 7.31 5.15
CA PRO A 238 -5.71 7.05 6.35
C PRO A 238 -6.08 8.32 7.14
N SER A 239 -5.14 9.26 7.26
CA SER A 239 -5.33 10.56 7.92
C SER A 239 -6.36 11.45 7.20
N ASP A 240 -6.27 11.57 5.88
CA ASP A 240 -7.24 12.28 5.04
C ASP A 240 -8.63 11.65 5.13
N ALA A 241 -8.71 10.31 5.08
CA ALA A 241 -9.96 9.59 5.21
C ALA A 241 -10.62 9.84 6.58
N ARG A 242 -9.83 9.80 7.65
CA ARG A 242 -10.30 10.10 9.00
C ARG A 242 -10.77 11.55 9.12
N ALA A 243 -10.04 12.52 8.57
CA ALA A 243 -10.43 13.92 8.56
C ALA A 243 -11.75 14.13 7.81
N PHE A 244 -11.90 13.53 6.62
CA PHE A 244 -13.14 13.57 5.83
C PHE A 244 -14.34 12.97 6.61
N LEU A 245 -14.18 11.80 7.22
CA LEU A 245 -15.24 11.16 8.02
C LEU A 245 -15.55 11.95 9.30
N GLY A 246 -14.55 12.66 9.85
CA GLY A 246 -14.71 13.62 10.94
C GLY A 246 -15.63 14.79 10.56
N LEU A 247 -15.52 15.27 9.31
CA LEU A 247 -16.35 16.34 8.73
C LEU A 247 -17.79 15.91 8.39
N ALA A 248 -18.12 14.61 8.41
CA ALA A 248 -19.47 14.09 8.12
C ALA A 248 -20.49 14.38 9.25
N ALA A 249 -20.42 15.58 9.86
CA ALA A 249 -21.40 16.10 10.79
C ALA A 249 -22.40 17.03 10.05
N PRO A 250 -23.70 16.99 10.38
CA PRO A 250 -24.71 17.71 9.62
C PRO A 250 -24.57 19.23 9.80
N LYS A 251 -24.13 19.92 8.74
CA LYS A 251 -24.41 21.35 8.53
C LYS A 251 -25.34 21.48 7.31
N PRO A 252 -26.64 21.75 7.53
CA PRO A 252 -27.57 21.97 6.43
C PRO A 252 -27.12 23.18 5.60
N GLY A 253 -26.97 23.00 4.28
CA GLY A 253 -26.64 24.08 3.34
C GLY A 253 -25.18 24.14 2.90
N ASP A 254 -24.30 23.29 3.44
CA ASP A 254 -22.94 23.14 2.92
C ASP A 254 -22.95 22.23 1.68
N VAL A 255 -23.04 22.86 0.51
CA VAL A 255 -23.01 22.17 -0.80
C VAL A 255 -21.60 22.19 -1.39
N GLU A 256 -20.64 22.83 -0.72
CA GLU A 256 -19.28 22.94 -1.24
C GLU A 256 -18.49 21.66 -0.95
N ARG A 257 -17.70 21.26 -1.94
CA ARG A 257 -16.77 20.15 -1.82
C ARG A 257 -15.63 20.55 -0.89
N ASP A 258 -15.32 19.68 0.06
CA ASP A 258 -14.25 19.95 1.01
C ASP A 258 -12.87 20.02 0.30
N PRO A 259 -11.88 20.71 0.91
CA PRO A 259 -10.54 20.84 0.32
C PRO A 259 -9.84 19.51 0.05
N MET A 260 -10.06 18.46 0.85
CA MET A 260 -9.40 17.16 0.69
C MET A 260 -9.93 16.43 -0.53
N THR A 261 -11.26 16.36 -0.68
CA THR A 261 -11.90 15.79 -1.88
C THR A 261 -11.48 16.54 -3.16
N ARG A 262 -11.32 17.88 -3.11
CA ARG A 262 -10.78 18.65 -4.25
C ARG A 262 -9.33 18.30 -4.56
N ALA A 263 -8.48 18.15 -3.53
CA ALA A 263 -7.09 17.79 -3.71
C ALA A 263 -6.94 16.39 -4.32
N TYR A 264 -7.75 15.42 -3.88
CA TYR A 264 -7.81 14.06 -4.42
C TYR A 264 -8.09 14.06 -5.93
N PHE A 265 -9.21 14.64 -6.38
CA PHE A 265 -9.57 14.62 -7.81
C PHE A 265 -8.57 15.39 -8.69
N ARG A 266 -7.94 16.43 -8.16
CA ARG A 266 -6.86 17.15 -8.85
C ARG A 266 -5.62 16.27 -9.05
N ARG A 267 -5.23 15.48 -8.04
CA ARG A 267 -4.09 14.55 -8.14
C ARG A 267 -4.42 13.38 -9.07
N LEU A 268 -5.61 12.79 -8.94
CA LEU A 268 -6.07 11.71 -9.82
C LEU A 268 -6.06 12.13 -11.31
N GLY A 269 -6.54 13.35 -11.60
CA GLY A 269 -6.50 13.90 -12.96
C GLY A 269 -5.08 14.11 -13.51
N ARG A 270 -4.11 14.46 -12.65
CA ARG A 270 -2.69 14.56 -13.04
C ARG A 270 -2.06 13.19 -13.30
N GLY A 271 -2.31 12.21 -12.43
CA GLY A 271 -1.81 10.84 -12.60
C GLY A 271 -2.37 10.18 -13.86
N ALA A 272 -3.66 10.39 -14.15
CA ALA A 272 -4.26 9.94 -15.40
C ALA A 272 -3.61 10.59 -16.64
N ALA A 273 -3.31 11.88 -16.60
CA ALA A 273 -2.63 12.59 -17.69
C ALA A 273 -1.17 12.12 -17.88
N ALA A 274 -0.45 11.83 -16.80
CA ALA A 274 0.91 11.30 -16.85
C ALA A 274 0.96 9.89 -17.47
N ARG A 275 -0.01 9.03 -17.14
CA ARG A 275 -0.14 7.67 -17.71
C ARG A 275 -0.51 7.66 -19.20
N VAL A 276 -1.22 8.66 -19.70
CA VAL A 276 -1.52 8.79 -21.15
C VAL A 276 -0.26 9.11 -21.98
N GLY A 277 0.81 9.60 -21.35
CA GLY A 277 2.11 9.87 -21.99
C GLY A 277 3.10 8.71 -21.96
N GLN A 278 2.83 7.64 -21.20
CA GLN A 278 3.63 6.40 -21.24
C GLN A 278 3.09 5.49 -22.35
N PRO A 279 3.96 4.86 -23.17
CA PRO A 279 3.50 3.88 -24.14
C PRO A 279 2.71 2.80 -23.40
N ALA A 280 1.50 2.54 -23.87
CA ALA A 280 0.57 1.57 -23.31
C ALA A 280 1.06 0.13 -23.55
N ASP A 281 2.15 -0.28 -22.89
CA ASP A 281 2.65 -1.66 -22.94
C ASP A 281 1.87 -2.62 -22.01
N ALA A 282 0.79 -2.14 -21.38
CA ALA A 282 -0.09 -2.94 -20.52
C ALA A 282 -1.39 -3.43 -21.19
N GLN A 283 -1.48 -3.46 -22.52
CA GLN A 283 -2.67 -4.02 -23.23
C GLN A 283 -2.51 -5.47 -23.71
N GLY A 284 -1.51 -6.18 -23.18
CA GLY A 284 -1.19 -7.53 -23.63
C GLY A 284 -1.19 -8.60 -22.55
N VAL A 285 -1.87 -8.46 -21.41
CA VAL A 285 -1.96 -9.61 -20.48
C VAL A 285 -2.81 -10.69 -21.17
N PRO A 286 -2.24 -11.86 -21.53
CA PRO A 286 -2.97 -12.84 -22.30
C PRO A 286 -4.14 -13.36 -21.48
N ALA A 287 -5.32 -13.40 -22.10
CA ALA A 287 -6.59 -13.77 -21.46
C ALA A 287 -6.51 -15.09 -20.65
N ARG A 288 -5.55 -15.95 -20.99
CA ARG A 288 -5.30 -17.23 -20.33
C ARG A 288 -4.74 -17.09 -18.90
N LEU A 289 -3.75 -16.22 -18.65
CA LEU A 289 -3.22 -16.03 -17.30
C LEU A 289 -4.28 -15.38 -16.40
N LEU A 290 -4.98 -14.35 -16.88
CA LEU A 290 -6.09 -13.74 -16.15
C LEU A 290 -7.24 -14.72 -15.87
N ALA A 291 -7.56 -15.61 -16.81
CA ALA A 291 -8.55 -16.66 -16.60
C ALA A 291 -8.12 -17.62 -15.48
N LEU A 292 -6.88 -18.11 -15.49
CA LEU A 292 -6.32 -18.97 -14.44
C LEU A 292 -6.33 -18.28 -13.06
N LEU A 293 -5.90 -17.02 -13.02
CA LEU A 293 -5.89 -16.22 -11.79
C LEU A 293 -7.31 -15.98 -11.26
N SER A 294 -8.29 -15.76 -12.13
CA SER A 294 -9.67 -15.61 -11.69
C SER A 294 -10.31 -16.93 -11.25
N GLU A 295 -10.02 -18.05 -11.92
CA GLU A 295 -10.44 -19.38 -11.47
C GLU A 295 -9.87 -19.72 -10.08
N ALA A 296 -8.64 -19.29 -9.82
CA ALA A 296 -8.00 -19.41 -8.51
C ALA A 296 -8.54 -18.41 -7.47
N GLY A 297 -9.29 -17.39 -7.89
CA GLY A 297 -9.84 -16.36 -7.01
C GLY A 297 -8.86 -15.23 -6.65
N VAL A 298 -7.74 -15.12 -7.35
CA VAL A 298 -6.74 -14.03 -7.20
C VAL A 298 -7.32 -12.72 -7.73
N VAL A 299 -8.05 -12.79 -8.84
CA VAL A 299 -8.70 -11.63 -9.48
C VAL A 299 -10.22 -11.76 -9.36
N GLU A 300 -10.86 -10.76 -8.74
CA GLU A 300 -12.31 -10.64 -8.81
C GLU A 300 -12.72 -10.29 -10.25
N ASN A 301 -13.32 -11.25 -10.95
CA ASN A 301 -13.83 -11.06 -12.31
C ASN A 301 -15.03 -10.10 -12.29
N GLY A 302 -14.73 -8.83 -12.45
CA GLY A 302 -15.71 -7.79 -12.76
C GLY A 302 -15.28 -6.45 -12.23
N SER A 303 -15.31 -5.43 -13.10
CA SER A 303 -15.58 -4.04 -12.66
C SER A 303 -16.59 -4.09 -11.53
N PRO A 304 -16.47 -3.30 -10.45
CA PRO A 304 -17.41 -3.36 -9.32
C PRO A 304 -18.83 -3.15 -9.86
N LYS A 305 -19.50 -4.26 -10.15
CA LYS A 305 -20.88 -4.25 -10.59
C LYS A 305 -21.60 -3.92 -9.31
N LEU A 306 -22.16 -2.72 -9.28
CA LEU A 306 -23.12 -2.27 -8.29
C LEU A 306 -23.91 -3.49 -7.78
N PRO A 307 -23.76 -3.87 -6.50
CA PRO A 307 -24.24 -5.15 -6.03
C PRO A 307 -25.74 -5.24 -6.28
N ALA A 308 -26.17 -6.29 -6.98
CA ALA A 308 -27.58 -6.60 -7.07
C ALA A 308 -28.08 -6.90 -5.65
N SER A 309 -29.00 -6.06 -5.17
CA SER A 309 -29.62 -6.12 -3.85
C SER A 309 -29.90 -7.57 -3.45
N ARG A 310 -29.13 -8.09 -2.49
CA ARG A 310 -29.42 -9.39 -1.87
C ARG A 310 -29.85 -9.19 -0.43
N ALA A 311 -31.16 -9.42 -0.29
CA ALA A 311 -31.92 -9.81 0.89
C ALA A 311 -32.53 -8.69 1.75
N GLY A 312 -33.82 -8.42 1.47
CA GLY A 312 -34.78 -8.10 2.53
C GLY A 312 -35.72 -6.90 2.29
N ARG A 313 -36.80 -7.14 1.53
CA ARG A 313 -38.09 -6.40 1.51
C ARG A 313 -38.06 -4.91 1.10
N GLU A 314 -38.62 -4.65 -0.09
CA GLU A 314 -39.50 -3.51 -0.43
C GLU A 314 -39.03 -2.06 -0.23
N ALA A 315 -37.76 -1.79 0.10
CA ALA A 315 -37.20 -0.46 -0.05
C ALA A 315 -36.84 -0.23 -1.53
N SER A 316 -37.60 0.64 -2.21
CA SER A 316 -37.24 1.15 -3.52
C SER A 316 -35.85 1.78 -3.43
N ASN A 317 -34.85 1.17 -4.07
CA ASN A 317 -33.45 1.63 -4.12
C ASN A 317 -33.37 2.93 -4.96
N LEU A 318 -33.84 4.04 -4.37
CA LEU A 318 -34.00 5.34 -5.00
C LEU A 318 -32.69 5.83 -5.64
N PHE A 319 -31.56 5.53 -4.98
CA PHE A 319 -30.23 5.87 -5.47
C PHE A 319 -29.87 5.13 -6.76
N PHE A 320 -30.07 3.80 -6.81
CA PHE A 320 -29.70 3.00 -7.98
C PHE A 320 -30.58 3.32 -9.19
N GLU A 321 -31.89 3.52 -8.98
CA GLU A 321 -32.79 3.92 -10.07
C GLU A 321 -32.41 5.30 -10.63
N ALA A 322 -32.08 6.25 -9.75
CA ALA A 322 -31.61 7.57 -10.17
C ALA A 322 -30.25 7.50 -10.90
N MET A 323 -29.29 6.67 -10.45
CA MET A 323 -28.03 6.45 -11.16
C MET A 323 -28.21 5.81 -12.53
N ARG A 324 -29.12 4.84 -12.66
CA ARG A 324 -29.43 4.18 -13.94
C ARG A 324 -30.06 5.14 -14.94
N ARG A 325 -30.95 6.03 -14.47
CA ARG A 325 -31.49 7.11 -15.30
C ARG A 325 -30.43 8.15 -15.65
N LEU A 326 -29.54 8.47 -14.73
CA LEU A 326 -28.44 9.40 -14.97
C LEU A 326 -27.48 8.88 -16.05
N GLU A 327 -27.22 7.57 -16.09
CA GLU A 327 -26.41 6.92 -17.13
C GLU A 327 -26.96 7.19 -18.54
N VAL A 328 -28.29 7.18 -18.69
CA VAL A 328 -28.96 7.42 -19.97
C VAL A 328 -29.14 8.92 -20.26
N GLU A 329 -29.58 9.69 -19.27
CA GLU A 329 -29.97 11.09 -19.45
C GLU A 329 -28.77 12.08 -19.38
N ALA A 330 -27.69 11.74 -18.67
CA ALA A 330 -26.50 12.57 -18.52
C ALA A 330 -25.22 11.72 -18.26
N PRO A 331 -24.66 11.07 -19.30
CA PRO A 331 -23.55 10.11 -19.15
C PRO A 331 -22.29 10.70 -18.50
N ALA A 332 -21.98 11.98 -18.75
CA ALA A 332 -20.83 12.65 -18.15
C ALA A 332 -20.99 12.78 -16.62
N THR A 333 -22.15 13.26 -16.16
CA THR A 333 -22.46 13.36 -14.73
C THR A 333 -22.54 11.99 -14.08
N TYR A 334 -23.02 10.96 -14.79
CA TYR A 334 -22.96 9.58 -14.28
C TYR A 334 -21.52 9.11 -14.05
N ALA A 335 -20.60 9.39 -14.98
CA ALA A 335 -19.19 9.04 -14.82
C ALA A 335 -18.58 9.74 -13.60
N GLU A 336 -18.83 11.05 -13.42
CA GLU A 336 -18.40 11.81 -12.24
C GLU A 336 -18.95 11.19 -10.94
N ARG A 337 -20.25 10.88 -10.88
CA ARG A 337 -20.87 10.27 -9.68
C ARG A 337 -20.31 8.88 -9.38
N ARG A 338 -19.96 8.12 -10.41
CA ARG A 338 -19.33 6.80 -10.25
C ARG A 338 -17.91 6.93 -9.68
N GLU A 339 -17.14 7.92 -10.13
CA GLU A 339 -15.81 8.22 -9.59
C GLU A 339 -15.89 8.68 -8.13
N GLU A 340 -16.87 9.51 -7.79
CA GLU A 340 -17.12 9.93 -6.41
C GLU A 340 -17.51 8.75 -5.49
N LEU A 341 -18.28 7.78 -5.98
CA LEU A 341 -18.56 6.56 -5.22
C LEU A 341 -17.30 5.71 -5.01
N ALA A 342 -16.42 5.63 -6.00
CA ALA A 342 -15.14 4.92 -5.86
C ALA A 342 -14.25 5.61 -4.82
N TYR A 343 -14.17 6.95 -4.86
CA TYR A 343 -13.49 7.74 -3.83
C TYR A 343 -14.06 7.48 -2.43
N LEU A 344 -15.39 7.51 -2.26
CA LEU A 344 -16.04 7.25 -0.97
C LEU A 344 -15.79 5.83 -0.45
N ALA A 345 -15.76 4.84 -1.35
CA ALA A 345 -15.37 3.48 -0.97
C ALA A 345 -13.91 3.44 -0.47
N ASN A 346 -12.98 4.11 -1.14
CA ASN A 346 -11.58 4.21 -0.70
C ASN A 346 -11.43 4.93 0.65
N VAL A 347 -12.18 6.01 0.87
CA VAL A 347 -12.26 6.70 2.16
C VAL A 347 -12.71 5.74 3.27
N LEU A 348 -13.77 4.96 3.02
CA LEU A 348 -14.30 4.02 4.01
C LEU A 348 -13.35 2.86 4.30
N VAL A 349 -12.68 2.31 3.28
CA VAL A 349 -11.67 1.26 3.47
C VAL A 349 -10.51 1.77 4.33
N SER A 350 -10.06 3.00 4.10
CA SER A 350 -8.87 3.57 4.72
C SER A 350 -9.13 4.16 6.12
N GLY A 351 -10.33 4.71 6.34
CA GLY A 351 -10.64 5.50 7.55
C GLY A 351 -11.77 4.97 8.44
N HIS A 352 -12.53 3.94 8.03
CA HIS A 352 -13.68 3.46 8.80
C HIS A 352 -13.50 2.03 9.32
N ALA A 353 -13.55 1.87 10.65
CA ALA A 353 -13.64 0.57 11.29
C ALA A 353 -15.12 0.16 11.44
N HIS A 354 -15.50 -0.99 10.87
CA HIS A 354 -16.80 -1.60 11.11
C HIS A 354 -16.63 -2.83 11.99
N ARG A 355 -17.21 -2.80 13.21
CA ARG A 355 -17.08 -3.87 14.21
C ARG A 355 -15.62 -4.25 14.53
N GLY A 356 -14.74 -3.25 14.60
CA GLY A 356 -13.33 -3.43 14.96
C GLY A 356 -12.43 -3.94 13.84
N ARG A 357 -12.92 -4.10 12.61
CA ARG A 357 -12.11 -4.47 11.44
C ARG A 357 -12.21 -3.47 10.29
N ARG A 358 -11.22 -3.48 9.39
CA ARG A 358 -11.27 -2.77 8.09
C ARG A 358 -12.43 -3.35 7.25
N LEU A 359 -13.09 -2.47 6.50
CA LEU A 359 -14.13 -2.85 5.54
C LEU A 359 -13.50 -3.48 4.30
N ARG A 360 -14.15 -4.50 3.74
CA ARG A 360 -13.81 -4.97 2.39
C ARG A 360 -14.31 -3.96 1.35
N PRO A 361 -13.70 -3.86 0.16
CA PRO A 361 -14.10 -2.88 -0.85
C PRO A 361 -15.60 -2.91 -1.20
N ILE A 362 -16.18 -4.11 -1.33
CA ILE A 362 -17.61 -4.27 -1.61
C ILE A 362 -18.49 -3.76 -0.46
N GLU A 363 -18.08 -3.96 0.80
CA GLU A 363 -18.81 -3.51 1.98
C GLU A 363 -18.73 -1.98 2.10
N ALA A 364 -17.55 -1.41 1.80
CA ALA A 364 -17.34 0.03 1.77
C ALA A 364 -18.19 0.70 0.69
N LEU A 365 -18.25 0.15 -0.52
CA LEU A 365 -19.11 0.67 -1.58
C LEU A 365 -20.60 0.61 -1.20
N GLN A 366 -21.05 -0.49 -0.60
CA GLN A 366 -22.43 -0.62 -0.11
C GLN A 366 -22.75 0.47 0.92
N LEU A 367 -21.89 0.64 1.91
CA LEU A 367 -22.06 1.65 2.95
C LEU A 367 -22.04 3.07 2.37
N ALA A 368 -21.21 3.34 1.37
CA ALA A 368 -21.18 4.61 0.66
C ALA A 368 -22.51 4.91 -0.05
N VAL A 369 -23.06 3.93 -0.76
CA VAL A 369 -24.35 4.05 -1.43
C VAL A 369 -25.48 4.29 -0.42
N GLU A 370 -25.52 3.53 0.66
CA GLU A 370 -26.53 3.69 1.71
C GLU A 370 -26.47 5.08 2.36
N ALA A 371 -25.27 5.59 2.62
CA ALA A 371 -25.07 6.94 3.15
C ALA A 371 -25.52 8.02 2.15
N CYS A 372 -25.20 7.87 0.86
CA CYS A 372 -25.68 8.78 -0.17
C CYS A 372 -27.21 8.76 -0.27
N GLU A 373 -27.83 7.58 -0.20
CA GLU A 373 -29.29 7.44 -0.24
C GLU A 373 -29.95 8.14 0.96
N ARG A 374 -29.44 7.93 2.18
CA ARG A 374 -29.89 8.67 3.37
C ARG A 374 -29.71 10.18 3.21
N GLY A 375 -28.61 10.62 2.61
CA GLY A 375 -28.37 12.02 2.28
C GLY A 375 -29.39 12.61 1.31
N ILE A 376 -29.71 11.88 0.24
CA ILE A 376 -30.77 12.25 -0.68
C ILE A 376 -32.10 12.36 0.08
N GLN A 377 -32.47 11.37 0.87
CA GLN A 377 -33.72 11.36 1.63
C GLN A 377 -33.83 12.57 2.59
N ARG A 378 -32.76 12.88 3.33
CA ARG A 378 -32.68 14.07 4.21
C ARG A 378 -32.79 15.38 3.41
N SER A 379 -32.22 15.44 2.21
CA SER A 379 -32.29 16.63 1.35
C SER A 379 -33.68 16.85 0.71
N LEU A 380 -34.54 15.83 0.71
CA LEU A 380 -35.86 15.86 0.06
C LEU A 380 -37.02 16.25 1.01
N GLU A 381 -36.75 16.57 2.28
CA GLU A 381 -37.77 16.91 3.27
C GLU A 381 -38.74 18.01 2.81
N ARG A 382 -39.99 17.59 2.46
CA ARG A 382 -41.29 18.27 2.70
C ARG A 382 -42.43 17.92 1.71
N THR A 383 -42.24 17.10 0.68
CA THR A 383 -43.36 16.82 -0.25
C THR A 383 -43.33 15.42 -0.84
N LYS A 384 -44.43 14.67 -0.72
CA LYS A 384 -44.56 13.24 -1.09
C LYS A 384 -44.66 12.97 -2.59
N ARG A 385 -44.87 13.98 -3.45
CA ARG A 385 -45.02 13.79 -4.91
C ARG A 385 -43.67 13.92 -5.62
N ARG A 386 -43.38 12.97 -6.53
CA ARG A 386 -42.20 12.92 -7.43
C ARG A 386 -40.85 12.72 -6.73
N ARG A 387 -40.71 11.70 -5.88
CA ARG A 387 -39.43 11.39 -5.22
C ARG A 387 -38.32 11.00 -6.20
N ASP A 388 -38.62 10.20 -7.21
CA ASP A 388 -37.62 9.68 -8.14
C ASP A 388 -37.03 10.76 -9.06
N GLU A 389 -37.87 11.64 -9.60
CA GLU A 389 -37.42 12.79 -10.40
C GLU A 389 -36.53 13.74 -9.57
N ARG A 390 -36.87 13.96 -8.30
CA ARG A 390 -36.07 14.82 -7.42
C ARG A 390 -34.78 14.15 -6.96
N ALA A 391 -34.76 12.83 -6.83
CA ALA A 391 -33.54 12.08 -6.54
C ALA A 391 -32.54 12.19 -7.70
N LEU A 392 -33.04 12.02 -8.94
CA LEU A 392 -32.26 12.26 -10.15
C LEU A 392 -31.73 13.69 -10.22
N GLU A 393 -32.59 14.68 -9.96
CA GLU A 393 -32.18 16.09 -9.96
C GLU A 393 -31.14 16.39 -8.87
N LYS A 394 -31.23 15.73 -7.72
CA LYS A 394 -30.22 15.84 -6.67
C LYS A 394 -28.89 15.24 -7.09
N LEU A 395 -28.87 14.06 -7.72
CA LEU A 395 -27.63 13.50 -8.26
C LEU A 395 -27.04 14.36 -9.38
N ARG A 396 -27.86 15.10 -10.15
CA ARG A 396 -27.32 16.06 -11.14
C ARG A 396 -26.61 17.24 -10.49
N THR A 397 -27.21 17.80 -9.45
CA THR A 397 -26.80 19.11 -8.91
C THR A 397 -25.88 19.01 -7.70
N VAL A 398 -25.89 17.88 -6.98
CA VAL A 398 -25.16 17.70 -5.73
C VAL A 398 -24.17 16.54 -5.87
N PRO A 399 -22.88 16.76 -5.56
CA PRO A 399 -21.89 15.71 -5.49
C PRO A 399 -22.23 14.56 -4.53
N ALA A 400 -21.86 13.33 -4.89
CA ALA A 400 -22.08 12.16 -4.05
C ALA A 400 -21.30 12.26 -2.73
N ASP A 401 -20.13 12.91 -2.72
CA ASP A 401 -19.37 13.17 -1.48
C ASP A 401 -20.14 14.08 -0.49
N VAL A 402 -20.90 15.06 -1.00
CA VAL A 402 -21.77 15.92 -0.20
C VAL A 402 -22.97 15.13 0.31
N LEU A 403 -23.63 14.35 -0.56
CA LEU A 403 -24.77 13.50 -0.18
C LEU A 403 -24.37 12.46 0.87
N PHE A 404 -23.18 11.87 0.72
CA PHE A 404 -22.60 10.95 1.69
C PHE A 404 -22.47 11.62 3.06
N ARG A 405 -21.82 12.80 3.16
CA ARG A 405 -21.65 13.52 4.43
C ARG A 405 -22.99 13.83 5.11
N LEU A 406 -24.03 14.14 4.33
CA LEU A 406 -25.37 14.39 4.85
C LEU A 406 -26.04 13.14 5.45
N GLY A 407 -25.72 11.94 4.96
CA GLY A 407 -26.38 10.69 5.36
C GLY A 407 -25.51 9.68 6.10
N PHE A 408 -24.22 9.93 6.28
CA PHE A 408 -23.30 8.97 6.87
C PHE A 408 -23.51 8.77 8.38
N ARG A 409 -23.85 9.83 9.12
CA ARG A 409 -24.17 9.78 10.56
C ARG A 409 -25.65 9.60 10.84
#